data_AF-A0A2E4NJP1-F1
#
_entry.id   AF-A0A2E4NJP1-F1
#
_cell.length_a   1.000
_cell.length_b   1.000
_cell.length_c   1.000
_cell.angle_alpha   90.00
_cell.angle_beta   90.00
_cell.angle_gamma   90.00
#
_symmetry.space_group_name_H-M   'P 1'
#
loop_
_entity.id
_entity.type
_entity.pdbx_description
1 polymer ?
#
loop_
_entity_poly.entity_id
_entity_poly.type
_entity_poly.pdbx_seq_one_letter_code
_entity_poly.pdbx_strand_id
1 'polypeptide(L)'
;MTIAIETVTKYTRQNTGSHFLDSGGAYGRIYNKPILKNLASMDGDYGAVISVTHLLAEFAEIHPLHKQFYKYANRPENVREPWFELGDSFMRERGYTQSCRDNTYNADNDFDQEFVYEIWTPEHSGSDDYLYDDDAVVLIYAHTGCDVRGGYASPMIVTFPSCEYTMPFDFQCSLHSEQLDESENERLEVHYSHYPLGQLEEMGFKLDETKQESTGADDSAWFINDDGKSIEVFADYTGCY
;
A
#
# COMPACT_ATOMS: atom_id res chain seq x y z
N MET A 1 -13.53 -3.51 13.45
CA MET A 1 -13.74 -2.04 13.49
C MET A 1 -12.56 -1.40 12.79
N THR A 2 -12.81 -0.63 11.73
CA THR A 2 -11.78 0.03 10.92
C THR A 2 -10.90 0.96 11.75
N ILE A 3 -9.64 1.16 11.33
CA ILE A 3 -8.66 1.98 12.05
C ILE A 3 -8.88 3.44 11.68
N ALA A 4 -9.00 4.32 12.68
CA ALA A 4 -9.04 5.76 12.41
C ALA A 4 -7.79 6.22 11.64
N ILE A 5 -7.97 6.98 10.56
CA ILE A 5 -6.89 7.41 9.65
C ILE A 5 -5.75 8.12 10.39
N GLU A 6 -6.05 8.86 11.46
CA GLU A 6 -5.04 9.55 12.27
C GLU A 6 -4.15 8.58 13.06
N THR A 7 -4.64 7.36 13.33
CA THR A 7 -3.83 6.30 13.94
C THR A 7 -2.88 5.70 12.92
N VAL A 8 -3.36 5.40 11.71
CA VAL A 8 -2.54 4.87 10.61
C VAL A 8 -1.44 5.86 10.22
N THR A 9 -1.78 7.15 10.14
CA THR A 9 -0.85 8.24 9.78
C THR A 9 0.39 8.27 10.68
N LYS A 10 0.28 7.87 11.95
CA LYS A 10 1.45 7.82 12.86
C LYS A 10 2.52 6.84 12.41
N TYR A 11 2.12 5.82 11.64
CA TYR A 11 2.99 4.79 11.09
C TYR A 11 3.38 5.11 9.65
N THR A 12 2.43 5.50 8.80
CA THR A 12 2.68 5.81 7.38
C THR A 12 3.33 7.16 7.13
N ARG A 13 3.40 8.03 8.14
CA ARG A 13 4.08 9.34 8.08
C ARG A 13 5.08 9.52 9.23
N GLN A 14 5.58 8.41 9.80
CA GLN A 14 6.60 8.49 10.86
C GLN A 14 7.89 9.11 10.30
N ASN A 15 8.46 10.11 10.99
CA ASN A 15 9.80 10.60 10.66
C ASN A 15 10.85 9.58 11.12
N THR A 16 11.48 8.89 10.17
CA THR A 16 12.53 7.88 10.40
C THR A 16 13.95 8.45 10.32
N GLY A 17 14.09 9.78 10.27
CA GLY A 17 15.36 10.47 10.14
C GLY A 17 15.92 10.43 8.71
N SER A 18 17.15 10.89 8.55
CA SER A 18 17.87 10.92 7.27
C SER A 18 19.10 10.02 7.33
N HIS A 19 19.32 9.22 6.29
CA HIS A 19 20.51 8.41 6.14
C HIS A 19 21.47 9.04 5.11
N PHE A 20 22.79 8.85 5.27
CA PHE A 20 23.77 9.44 4.35
C PHE A 20 23.70 8.85 2.93
N LEU A 21 23.12 7.65 2.79
CA LEU A 21 22.83 7.01 1.50
C LEU A 21 21.47 7.37 0.92
N ASP A 22 20.72 8.28 1.54
CA ASP A 22 19.49 8.81 0.96
C ASP A 22 19.88 9.59 -0.32
N SER A 23 19.91 8.91 -1.46
CA SER A 23 20.30 9.48 -2.75
C SER A 23 19.35 10.58 -3.22
N GLY A 24 18.17 10.70 -2.60
CA GLY A 24 17.21 11.80 -2.78
C GLY A 24 17.41 13.01 -1.83
N GLY A 25 18.36 12.94 -0.89
CA GLY A 25 18.62 14.02 0.07
C GLY A 25 17.42 14.37 0.96
N ALA A 26 16.99 15.63 0.94
CA ALA A 26 15.84 16.13 1.70
C ALA A 26 14.49 15.94 0.97
N TYR A 27 14.51 15.59 -0.32
CA TYR A 27 13.33 15.55 -1.18
C TYR A 27 12.73 14.14 -1.24
N GLY A 28 11.41 14.08 -1.49
CA GLY A 28 10.70 12.80 -1.69
C GLY A 28 10.25 12.06 -0.43
N ARG A 29 10.51 12.61 0.77
CA ARG A 29 10.11 11.96 2.03
C ARG A 29 8.61 11.95 2.19
N ILE A 30 8.02 10.76 2.29
CA ILE A 30 6.57 10.60 2.32
C ILE A 30 5.92 11.32 3.50
N TYR A 31 6.61 11.42 4.65
CA TYR A 31 6.08 12.09 5.84
C TYR A 31 5.94 13.62 5.67
N ASN A 32 6.54 14.21 4.64
CA ASN A 32 6.36 15.63 4.29
C ASN A 32 5.31 15.84 3.19
N LYS A 33 4.81 14.76 2.56
CA LYS A 33 3.78 14.83 1.53
C LYS A 33 2.38 14.80 2.19
N PRO A 34 1.38 15.48 1.60
CA PRO A 34 0.01 15.33 2.04
C PRO A 34 -0.44 13.87 1.88
N ILE A 35 -1.42 13.45 2.69
CA ILE A 35 -2.10 12.17 2.49
C ILE A 35 -3.04 12.35 1.30
N LEU A 36 -3.15 11.34 0.45
CA LEU A 36 -4.13 11.32 -0.64
C LEU A 36 -5.55 11.45 -0.07
N LYS A 37 -6.46 12.02 -0.85
CA LYS A 37 -7.84 12.22 -0.40
C LYS A 37 -8.61 10.90 -0.33
N ASN A 38 -8.34 9.99 -1.26
CA ASN A 38 -9.05 8.73 -1.43
C ASN A 38 -8.09 7.53 -1.39
N LEU A 39 -8.69 6.34 -1.33
CA LEU A 39 -7.98 5.07 -1.43
C LEU A 39 -7.30 4.88 -2.79
N ALA A 40 -8.00 5.14 -3.89
CA ALA A 40 -7.47 5.14 -5.23
C ALA A 40 -7.57 6.54 -5.83
N SER A 41 -6.57 6.95 -6.61
CA SER A 41 -6.51 8.28 -7.25
C SER A 41 -5.68 8.20 -8.53
N MET A 42 -5.82 9.19 -9.40
CA MET A 42 -4.97 9.37 -10.57
C MET A 42 -3.89 10.41 -10.25
N ASP A 43 -2.62 10.01 -10.29
CA ASP A 43 -1.46 10.90 -10.26
C ASP A 43 -1.03 11.19 -11.70
N GLY A 44 -1.09 12.47 -12.10
CA GLY A 44 -0.80 12.91 -13.47
C GLY A 44 0.58 12.50 -14.00
N ASP A 45 1.56 12.24 -13.13
CA ASP A 45 2.90 11.82 -13.55
C ASP A 45 3.09 10.29 -13.54
N TYR A 46 2.28 9.54 -12.78
CA TYR A 46 2.53 8.12 -12.47
C TYR A 46 1.38 7.17 -12.80
N GLY A 47 0.20 7.68 -13.16
CA GLY A 47 -0.99 6.87 -13.42
C GLY A 47 -1.85 6.65 -12.18
N ALA A 48 -2.49 5.49 -12.07
CA ALA A 48 -3.28 5.19 -10.88
C ALA A 48 -2.39 4.96 -9.65
N VAL A 49 -2.87 5.39 -8.49
CA VAL A 49 -2.16 5.28 -7.22
C VAL A 49 -3.10 4.82 -6.10
N ILE A 50 -2.66 3.86 -5.28
CA ILE A 50 -3.31 3.34 -4.09
C ILE A 50 -2.69 3.96 -2.85
N SER A 51 -3.47 4.65 -2.03
CA SER A 51 -2.99 5.16 -0.75
C SER A 51 -2.87 4.04 0.29
N VAL A 52 -1.64 3.72 0.69
CA VAL A 52 -1.40 2.74 1.78
C VAL A 52 -2.03 3.20 3.09
N THR A 53 -2.13 4.52 3.31
CA THR A 53 -2.76 5.06 4.52
C THR A 53 -4.25 4.78 4.54
N HIS A 54 -4.97 4.96 3.43
CA HIS A 54 -6.39 4.62 3.35
C HIS A 54 -6.62 3.12 3.32
N LEU A 55 -5.78 2.35 2.61
CA LEU A 55 -5.87 0.89 2.58
C LEU A 55 -5.82 0.29 4.00
N LEU A 56 -4.85 0.71 4.80
CA LEU A 56 -4.74 0.25 6.19
C LEU A 56 -5.87 0.80 7.08
N ALA A 57 -6.36 2.02 6.81
CA ALA A 57 -7.46 2.59 7.59
C ALA A 57 -8.78 1.85 7.33
N GLU A 58 -9.03 1.47 6.07
CA GLU A 58 -10.28 0.88 5.61
C GLU A 58 -10.34 -0.63 5.84
N PHE A 59 -9.28 -1.37 5.56
CA PHE A 59 -9.32 -2.84 5.54
C PHE A 59 -8.63 -3.51 6.74
N ALA A 60 -7.69 -2.83 7.39
CA ALA A 60 -6.96 -3.42 8.50
C ALA A 60 -7.68 -3.21 9.84
N GLU A 61 -7.41 -4.09 10.80
CA GLU A 61 -7.78 -3.96 12.20
C GLU A 61 -6.55 -4.11 13.09
N ILE A 62 -6.39 -3.26 14.11
CA ILE A 62 -5.26 -3.37 15.05
C ILE A 62 -5.39 -4.66 15.85
N HIS A 63 -4.39 -5.54 15.73
CA HIS A 63 -4.35 -6.80 16.46
C HIS A 63 -4.00 -6.56 17.95
N PRO A 64 -4.51 -7.36 18.91
CA PRO A 64 -4.19 -7.21 20.34
C PRO A 64 -2.69 -7.29 20.68
N LEU A 65 -1.89 -7.93 19.82
CA LEU A 65 -0.44 -7.99 19.97
C LEU A 65 0.24 -6.63 19.76
N HIS A 66 -0.37 -5.69 19.04
CA HIS A 66 0.21 -4.37 18.77
C HIS A 66 0.62 -3.65 20.06
N LYS A 67 -0.27 -3.58 21.05
CA LYS A 67 0.05 -2.95 22.35
C LYS A 67 1.11 -3.74 23.14
N GLN A 68 1.12 -5.07 23.01
CA GLN A 68 2.10 -5.91 23.68
C GLN A 68 3.49 -5.74 23.06
N PHE A 69 3.56 -5.57 21.74
CA PHE A 69 4.78 -5.31 21.01
C PHE A 69 5.45 -4.03 21.48
N TYR A 70 4.73 -2.92 21.58
CA TYR A 70 5.36 -1.69 22.08
C TYR A 70 5.77 -1.78 23.56
N LYS A 71 5.13 -2.60 24.38
CA LYS A 71 5.64 -2.89 25.74
C LYS A 71 6.93 -3.70 25.70
N TYR A 72 7.03 -4.65 24.77
CA TYR A 72 8.22 -5.46 24.53
C TYR A 72 9.38 -4.63 23.99
N ALA A 73 9.14 -3.81 22.96
CA ALA A 73 10.15 -2.95 22.33
C ALA A 73 10.72 -1.90 23.30
N ASN A 74 9.93 -1.42 24.26
CA ASN A 74 10.37 -0.43 25.25
C ASN A 74 11.16 -1.02 26.44
N ARG A 75 11.45 -2.32 26.46
CA ARG A 75 12.29 -2.93 27.50
C ARG A 75 13.74 -2.42 27.37
N PRO A 76 14.48 -2.19 28.46
CA PRO A 76 15.85 -1.65 28.41
C PRO A 76 16.81 -2.42 27.49
N GLU A 77 16.68 -3.74 27.44
CA GLU A 77 17.46 -4.63 26.57
C GLU A 77 17.16 -4.47 25.08
N ASN A 78 15.99 -3.92 24.73
CA ASN A 78 15.46 -3.86 23.37
C ASN A 78 15.57 -2.48 22.71
N VAL A 79 15.96 -1.44 23.47
CA VAL A 79 15.96 -0.04 23.01
C VAL A 79 16.84 0.21 21.78
N ARG A 80 17.85 -0.63 21.53
CA ARG A 80 18.78 -0.49 20.40
C ARG A 80 18.52 -1.48 19.27
N GLU A 81 17.56 -2.38 19.44
CA GLU A 81 17.28 -3.40 18.45
C GLU A 81 16.50 -2.80 17.26
N PRO A 82 16.84 -3.17 16.01
CA PRO A 82 16.08 -2.77 14.84
C PRO A 82 14.64 -3.30 14.88
N TRP A 83 13.71 -2.59 14.24
CA TRP A 83 12.29 -2.95 14.24
C TRP A 83 12.00 -4.35 13.66
N PHE A 84 12.77 -4.81 12.68
CA PHE A 84 12.62 -6.16 12.12
C PHE A 84 13.03 -7.24 13.12
N GLU A 85 14.16 -7.08 13.81
CA GLU A 85 14.62 -8.02 14.84
C GLU A 85 13.66 -8.05 16.04
N LEU A 86 13.11 -6.89 16.40
CA LEU A 86 12.08 -6.79 17.44
C LEU A 86 10.78 -7.50 17.04
N GLY A 87 10.36 -7.39 15.77
CA GLY A 87 9.19 -8.09 15.24
C GLY A 87 9.37 -9.60 15.31
N ASP A 88 10.49 -10.11 14.77
CA ASP A 88 10.81 -11.54 14.75
C ASP A 88 10.87 -12.15 16.16
N SER A 89 11.69 -11.56 17.03
CA SER A 89 11.85 -12.05 18.40
C SER A 89 10.55 -12.00 19.20
N PHE A 90 9.75 -10.94 19.04
CA PHE A 90 8.47 -10.78 19.71
C PHE A 90 7.43 -11.83 19.29
N MET A 91 7.35 -12.12 17.99
CA MET A 91 6.39 -13.08 17.42
C MET A 91 6.78 -14.52 17.78
N ARG A 92 8.08 -14.86 17.69
CA ARG A 92 8.57 -16.19 18.10
C ARG A 92 8.37 -16.48 19.60
N GLU A 93 8.57 -15.49 20.48
CA GLU A 93 8.27 -15.65 21.92
C GLU A 93 6.81 -16.01 22.20
N ARG A 94 5.91 -15.78 21.22
CA ARG A 94 4.46 -16.05 21.30
C ARG A 94 4.03 -17.30 20.55
N GLY A 95 4.96 -18.09 20.02
CA GLY A 95 4.66 -19.31 19.28
C GLY A 95 4.10 -19.04 17.88
N TYR A 96 4.56 -17.98 17.21
CA TYR A 96 4.30 -17.75 15.80
C TYR A 96 5.53 -18.07 14.95
N THR A 97 5.28 -18.52 13.72
CA THR A 97 6.29 -18.70 12.67
C THR A 97 6.07 -17.69 11.55
N GLN A 98 7.16 -17.13 11.01
CA GLN A 98 7.09 -16.24 9.84
C GLN A 98 6.86 -17.10 8.60
N SER A 99 5.68 -16.97 8.00
CA SER A 99 5.28 -17.69 6.80
C SER A 99 5.67 -16.95 5.53
N CYS A 100 5.63 -15.62 5.58
CA CYS A 100 6.02 -14.77 4.47
C CYS A 100 6.65 -13.47 4.98
N ARG A 101 7.61 -12.94 4.21
CA ARG A 101 8.11 -11.58 4.34
C ARG A 101 8.51 -11.08 2.97
N ASP A 102 7.95 -9.95 2.58
CA ASP A 102 8.32 -9.30 1.32
C ASP A 102 8.22 -7.77 1.43
N ASN A 103 8.70 -7.10 0.39
CA ASN A 103 8.65 -5.67 0.20
C ASN A 103 7.84 -5.40 -1.07
N THR A 104 6.87 -4.50 -1.01
CA THR A 104 6.07 -4.14 -2.20
C THR A 104 6.95 -3.68 -3.36
N TYR A 105 8.11 -3.07 -3.07
CA TYR A 105 9.12 -2.67 -4.05
C TYR A 105 9.61 -3.82 -4.96
N ASN A 106 9.52 -5.07 -4.51
CA ASN A 106 9.99 -6.22 -5.29
C ASN A 106 8.99 -6.67 -6.38
N ALA A 107 7.80 -6.08 -6.42
CA ALA A 107 6.76 -6.37 -7.39
C ALA A 107 6.20 -5.06 -7.96
N ASP A 108 5.62 -5.15 -9.16
CA ASP A 108 4.87 -4.04 -9.72
C ASP A 108 3.64 -3.78 -8.86
N ASN A 109 3.45 -2.52 -8.48
CA ASN A 109 2.35 -2.07 -7.63
C ASN A 109 2.03 -0.59 -7.90
N ASP A 110 0.82 -0.19 -7.53
CA ASP A 110 0.33 1.18 -7.67
C ASP A 110 0.40 1.94 -6.34
N PHE A 111 1.14 1.51 -5.31
CA PHE A 111 1.10 2.16 -4.01
C PHE A 111 1.73 3.57 -3.99
N ASP A 112 1.13 4.50 -3.23
CA ASP A 112 1.68 5.85 -2.98
C ASP A 112 2.98 5.85 -2.17
N GLN A 113 3.28 4.70 -1.54
CA GLN A 113 4.47 4.45 -0.76
C GLN A 113 4.73 2.94 -0.67
N GLU A 114 6.00 2.57 -0.58
CA GLU A 114 6.38 1.18 -0.37
C GLU A 114 6.17 0.75 1.09
N PHE A 115 6.05 -0.55 1.33
CA PHE A 115 6.09 -1.12 2.67
C PHE A 115 6.62 -2.56 2.66
N VAL A 116 7.22 -2.95 3.78
CA VAL A 116 7.52 -4.35 4.07
C VAL A 116 6.35 -4.93 4.85
N TYR A 117 5.91 -6.12 4.46
CA TYR A 117 4.94 -6.89 5.22
C TYR A 117 5.57 -8.21 5.69
N GLU A 118 5.15 -8.66 6.87
CA GLU A 118 5.48 -9.98 7.40
C GLU A 118 4.20 -10.67 7.83
N ILE A 119 3.98 -11.90 7.35
CA ILE A 119 2.82 -12.72 7.71
C ILE A 119 3.29 -13.80 8.67
N TRP A 120 2.65 -13.81 9.84
CA TRP A 120 2.98 -14.68 10.95
C TRP A 120 1.78 -15.56 11.29
N THR A 121 1.97 -16.88 11.24
CA THR A 121 0.93 -17.84 11.60
C THR A 121 1.29 -18.55 12.91
N PRO A 122 0.31 -19.00 13.70
CA PRO A 122 0.59 -19.82 14.87
C PRO A 122 1.36 -21.10 14.49
N GLU A 123 2.34 -21.52 15.31
CA GLU A 123 3.16 -22.73 15.07
C GLU A 123 2.33 -24.02 14.92
N HIS A 124 1.11 -24.01 15.44
CA HIS A 124 0.15 -25.12 15.36
C HIS A 124 -1.13 -24.71 14.64
N SER A 125 -0.98 -23.81 13.66
CA SER A 125 -2.06 -23.44 12.74
C SER A 125 -2.68 -24.69 12.12
N GLY A 126 -4.00 -24.66 11.98
CA GLY A 126 -4.76 -25.69 11.25
C GLY A 126 -4.77 -25.47 9.73
N SER A 127 -4.19 -24.37 9.24
CA SER A 127 -4.10 -24.06 7.81
C SER A 127 -2.79 -24.57 7.23
N ASP A 128 -2.87 -25.25 6.08
CA ASP A 128 -1.70 -25.68 5.32
C ASP A 128 -1.09 -24.53 4.46
N ASP A 129 -1.83 -23.44 4.29
CA ASP A 129 -1.45 -22.28 3.49
C ASP A 129 -1.66 -21.00 4.30
N TYR A 130 -0.58 -20.22 4.45
CA TYR A 130 -0.66 -18.98 5.20
C TYR A 130 -1.62 -17.98 4.55
N LEU A 131 -1.86 -18.07 3.24
CA LEU A 131 -2.68 -17.13 2.50
C LEU A 131 -4.14 -17.10 2.98
N TYR A 132 -4.62 -18.21 3.53
CA TYR A 132 -5.99 -18.44 4.00
C TYR A 132 -6.07 -18.72 5.51
N ASP A 133 -5.01 -18.37 6.26
CA ASP A 133 -4.99 -18.60 7.70
C ASP A 133 -5.69 -17.46 8.45
N ASP A 134 -6.90 -17.71 8.93
CA ASP A 134 -7.72 -16.76 9.71
C ASP A 134 -7.02 -16.26 10.99
N ASP A 135 -6.07 -17.04 11.52
CA ASP A 135 -5.30 -16.69 12.72
C ASP A 135 -3.98 -15.98 12.39
N ALA A 136 -3.72 -15.68 11.10
CA ALA A 136 -2.53 -14.96 10.70
C ALA A 136 -2.51 -13.53 11.23
N VAL A 137 -1.32 -13.08 11.58
CA VAL A 137 -1.04 -11.71 12.03
C VAL A 137 -0.07 -11.08 11.06
N VAL A 138 -0.37 -9.85 10.63
CA VAL A 138 0.45 -9.12 9.67
C VAL A 138 1.18 -7.98 10.37
N LEU A 139 2.50 -7.91 10.20
CA LEU A 139 3.31 -6.76 10.60
C LEU A 139 3.58 -5.91 9.35
N ILE A 140 3.14 -4.65 9.37
CA ILE A 140 3.34 -3.70 8.26
C ILE A 140 4.33 -2.62 8.68
N TYR A 141 5.41 -2.51 7.92
CA TYR A 141 6.46 -1.51 8.07
C TYR A 141 6.39 -0.56 6.87
N ALA A 142 5.71 0.58 7.03
CA ALA A 142 5.64 1.58 5.97
C ALA A 142 7.01 2.21 5.71
N HIS A 143 7.40 2.34 4.44
CA HIS A 143 8.58 3.08 4.06
C HIS A 143 8.32 4.57 4.20
N THR A 144 9.09 5.25 5.05
CA THR A 144 8.95 6.70 5.22
C THR A 144 10.23 7.48 4.98
N GLY A 145 11.30 6.78 4.58
CA GLY A 145 12.60 7.35 4.25
C GLY A 145 12.69 7.82 2.79
N CYS A 146 13.92 7.98 2.30
CA CYS A 146 14.20 8.25 0.89
C CYS A 146 14.71 7.00 0.13
N ASP A 147 15.31 6.04 0.83
CA ASP A 147 15.91 4.84 0.25
C ASP A 147 15.20 3.58 0.75
N VAL A 148 14.62 2.79 -0.15
CA VAL A 148 13.86 1.55 0.15
C VAL A 148 14.66 0.47 0.88
N ARG A 149 15.99 0.60 1.00
CA ARG A 149 16.83 -0.32 1.79
C ARG A 149 16.85 0.04 3.27
N GLY A 150 16.21 1.14 3.68
CA GLY A 150 16.10 1.60 5.06
C GLY A 150 14.94 2.56 5.27
N GLY A 151 14.89 3.26 6.41
CA GLY A 151 13.88 4.30 6.65
C GLY A 151 12.45 3.79 6.82
N TYR A 152 12.28 2.52 7.19
CA TYR A 152 10.99 1.94 7.54
C TYR A 152 10.54 2.40 8.94
N ALA A 153 9.25 2.74 9.04
CA ALA A 153 8.60 3.09 10.29
C ALA A 153 8.52 1.90 11.26
N SER A 154 8.14 2.18 12.51
CA SER A 154 7.79 1.13 13.46
C SER A 154 6.54 0.38 12.98
N PRO A 155 6.42 -0.94 13.26
CA PRO A 155 5.38 -1.74 12.62
C PRO A 155 3.99 -1.49 13.18
N MET A 156 3.01 -1.48 12.28
CA MET A 156 1.63 -1.79 12.64
C MET A 156 1.48 -3.30 12.76
N ILE A 157 0.78 -3.78 13.78
CA ILE A 157 0.44 -5.20 13.92
C ILE A 157 -1.06 -5.30 13.73
N VAL A 158 -1.48 -5.91 12.63
CA VAL A 158 -2.84 -5.87 12.13
C VAL A 158 -3.32 -7.23 11.63
N THR A 159 -4.63 -7.32 11.42
CA THR A 159 -5.30 -8.37 10.65
C THR A 159 -6.21 -7.72 9.61
N PHE A 160 -6.66 -8.49 8.62
CA PHE A 160 -7.54 -8.02 7.54
C PHE A 160 -8.81 -8.87 7.46
N PRO A 161 -9.71 -8.78 8.45
CA PRO A 161 -10.84 -9.70 8.59
C PRO A 161 -11.93 -9.57 7.51
N SER A 162 -11.86 -8.49 6.71
CA SER A 162 -12.80 -8.24 5.62
C SER A 162 -12.25 -8.68 4.25
N CYS A 163 -11.05 -9.25 4.19
CA CYS A 163 -10.42 -9.73 2.97
C CYS A 163 -10.57 -11.26 2.87
N GLU A 164 -10.63 -11.79 1.64
CA GLU A 164 -10.61 -13.25 1.42
C GLU A 164 -9.29 -13.89 1.87
N TYR A 165 -8.20 -13.13 1.78
CA TYR A 165 -6.84 -13.56 2.14
C TYR A 165 -6.34 -12.87 3.41
N THR A 166 -5.18 -13.31 3.93
CA THR A 166 -4.56 -12.70 5.13
C THR A 166 -4.26 -11.21 5.04
N MET A 167 -4.14 -10.69 3.82
CA MET A 167 -4.09 -9.27 3.49
C MET A 167 -4.50 -9.07 2.03
N PRO A 168 -4.81 -7.84 1.59
CA PRO A 168 -5.00 -7.54 0.18
C PRO A 168 -3.70 -7.86 -0.58
N PHE A 169 -3.79 -8.64 -1.66
CA PHE A 169 -2.65 -8.97 -2.54
C PHE A 169 -2.80 -8.43 -3.96
N ASP A 170 -3.97 -7.89 -4.30
CA ASP A 170 -4.09 -7.09 -5.49
C ASP A 170 -3.44 -5.73 -5.21
N PHE A 171 -2.33 -5.46 -5.87
CA PHE A 171 -1.51 -4.26 -5.67
C PHE A 171 -1.68 -3.27 -6.81
N GLN A 172 -2.69 -3.45 -7.67
CA GLN A 172 -2.94 -2.59 -8.82
C GLN A 172 -4.37 -2.05 -8.80
N CYS A 173 -4.56 -0.90 -9.41
CA CYS A 173 -5.86 -0.29 -9.63
C CYS A 173 -6.44 -0.75 -10.96
N SER A 174 -7.77 -0.87 -10.99
CA SER A 174 -8.51 -0.83 -12.26
C SER A 174 -8.75 0.63 -12.66
N LEU A 175 -8.94 0.87 -13.95
CA LEU A 175 -9.38 2.18 -14.45
C LEU A 175 -10.80 2.08 -15.02
N HIS A 176 -11.54 3.17 -14.96
CA HIS A 176 -12.84 3.26 -15.64
C HIS A 176 -13.15 4.67 -16.14
N SER A 177 -14.05 4.74 -17.12
CA SER A 177 -14.55 6.00 -17.69
C SER A 177 -16.01 5.85 -18.09
N GLU A 178 -16.86 6.79 -17.67
CA GLU A 178 -18.27 6.84 -18.07
C GLU A 178 -18.45 7.16 -19.58
N GLN A 179 -17.39 7.61 -20.25
CA GLN A 179 -17.38 7.98 -21.66
C GLN A 179 -16.87 6.84 -22.59
N LEU A 180 -16.57 5.69 -22.01
CA LEU A 180 -16.22 4.45 -22.69
C LEU A 180 -17.38 3.46 -22.60
N ASP A 181 -17.50 2.57 -23.58
CA ASP A 181 -18.46 1.47 -23.49
C ASP A 181 -18.01 0.37 -22.51
N GLU A 182 -18.88 -0.60 -22.26
CA GLU A 182 -18.60 -1.71 -21.33
C GLU A 182 -17.39 -2.54 -21.77
N SER A 183 -17.28 -2.86 -23.05
CA SER A 183 -16.16 -3.65 -23.58
C SER A 183 -14.83 -2.89 -23.53
N GLU A 184 -14.88 -1.56 -23.70
CA GLU A 184 -13.73 -0.69 -23.54
C GLU A 184 -13.29 -0.61 -22.06
N ASN A 185 -14.23 -0.49 -21.11
CA ASN A 185 -13.92 -0.48 -19.67
C ASN A 185 -13.41 -1.83 -19.16
N GLU A 186 -13.94 -2.97 -19.62
CA GLU A 186 -13.44 -4.30 -19.25
C GLU A 186 -11.93 -4.45 -19.54
N ARG A 187 -11.41 -3.78 -20.58
CA ARG A 187 -9.98 -3.82 -20.90
C ARG A 187 -9.10 -3.08 -19.90
N LEU A 188 -9.71 -2.18 -19.13
CA LEU A 188 -9.04 -1.34 -18.15
C LEU A 188 -9.07 -1.94 -16.73
N GLU A 189 -9.70 -3.09 -16.57
CA GLU A 189 -9.70 -3.83 -15.30
C GLU A 189 -8.38 -4.59 -15.12
N VAL A 190 -7.89 -4.63 -13.88
CA VAL A 190 -6.66 -5.36 -13.51
C VAL A 190 -6.73 -6.85 -13.85
N HIS A 191 -7.94 -7.45 -13.81
CA HIS A 191 -8.15 -8.85 -14.18
C HIS A 191 -8.01 -9.11 -15.69
N TYR A 192 -8.14 -8.07 -16.52
CA TYR A 192 -7.92 -8.15 -17.96
C TYR A 192 -6.47 -7.81 -18.33
N SER A 193 -5.90 -6.77 -17.73
CA SER A 193 -4.56 -6.27 -18.03
C SER A 193 -3.80 -5.90 -16.75
N HIS A 194 -2.56 -6.39 -16.63
CA HIS A 194 -1.61 -5.94 -15.61
C HIS A 194 -1.10 -4.50 -15.84
N TYR A 195 -1.50 -3.86 -16.94
CA TYR A 195 -1.17 -2.47 -17.23
C TYR A 195 -2.38 -1.75 -17.88
N PRO A 196 -3.40 -1.38 -17.09
CA PRO A 196 -4.60 -0.68 -17.58
C PRO A 196 -4.29 0.61 -18.35
N LEU A 197 -3.28 1.38 -17.90
CA LEU A 197 -2.88 2.60 -18.60
C LEU A 197 -2.39 2.31 -20.02
N GLY A 198 -1.64 1.23 -20.23
CA GLY A 198 -1.21 0.81 -21.57
C GLY A 198 -2.38 0.39 -22.46
N GLN A 199 -3.46 -0.16 -21.89
CA GLN A 199 -4.67 -0.45 -22.66
C GLN A 199 -5.37 0.83 -23.13
N LEU A 200 -5.37 1.88 -22.30
CA LEU A 200 -5.84 3.21 -22.66
C LEU A 200 -5.00 3.82 -23.79
N GLU A 201 -3.68 3.67 -23.73
CA GLU A 201 -2.75 4.08 -24.79
C GLU A 201 -2.97 3.31 -26.11
N GLU A 202 -3.21 2.00 -26.04
CA GLU A 202 -3.56 1.17 -27.21
C GLU A 202 -4.88 1.60 -27.86
N MET A 203 -5.80 2.17 -27.09
CA MET A 203 -7.03 2.79 -27.58
C MET A 203 -6.79 4.19 -28.20
N GLY A 204 -5.55 4.68 -28.19
CA GLY A 204 -5.13 5.94 -28.79
C GLY A 204 -5.28 7.14 -27.87
N PHE A 205 -5.60 6.94 -26.59
CA PHE A 205 -5.70 8.00 -25.60
C PHE A 205 -4.34 8.30 -24.97
N LYS A 206 -4.05 9.59 -24.76
CA LYS A 206 -2.89 10.09 -24.02
C LYS A 206 -3.35 11.11 -22.99
N LEU A 207 -2.56 11.32 -21.94
CA LEU A 207 -2.88 12.30 -20.90
C LEU A 207 -3.09 13.69 -21.52
N ASP A 208 -4.20 14.35 -21.17
CA ASP A 208 -4.52 15.71 -21.60
C ASP A 208 -3.97 16.73 -20.59
N GLU A 209 -2.67 17.06 -20.72
CA GLU A 209 -1.97 18.02 -19.86
C GLU A 209 -2.66 19.40 -19.79
N THR A 210 -3.49 19.75 -20.79
CA THR A 210 -4.18 21.05 -20.80
C THR A 210 -5.36 21.13 -19.84
N LYS A 211 -5.86 19.96 -19.41
CA LYS A 211 -6.99 19.82 -18.49
C LYS A 211 -6.60 19.32 -17.12
N GLN A 212 -5.33 18.96 -16.92
CA GLN A 212 -4.84 18.57 -15.61
C GLN A 212 -4.78 19.81 -14.72
N GLU A 213 -5.59 19.82 -13.65
CA GLU A 213 -5.36 20.73 -12.55
C GLU A 213 -4.03 20.29 -11.86
N SER A 214 -3.27 21.25 -11.34
CA SER A 214 -1.83 21.11 -11.04
C SER A 214 -1.40 19.83 -10.28
N THR A 215 -0.47 19.05 -10.87
CA THR A 215 0.55 18.15 -10.27
C THR A 215 0.23 17.42 -8.94
N GLY A 216 -1.00 16.97 -8.73
CA GLY A 216 -1.41 16.23 -7.54
C GLY A 216 -2.24 15.02 -7.91
N ALA A 217 -2.33 14.05 -7.00
CA ALA A 217 -3.28 12.96 -7.17
C ALA A 217 -4.70 13.49 -6.99
N ASP A 218 -5.50 13.39 -8.05
CA ASP A 218 -6.90 13.76 -8.10
C ASP A 218 -7.78 12.51 -8.24
N ASP A 219 -9.09 12.68 -8.05
CA ASP A 219 -10.05 11.57 -8.15
C ASP A 219 -10.09 10.99 -9.59
N SER A 220 -9.67 11.78 -10.57
CA SER A 220 -9.67 11.45 -11.99
C SER A 220 -8.53 12.13 -12.76
N ALA A 221 -8.28 11.66 -13.99
CA ALA A 221 -7.40 12.29 -14.95
C ALA A 221 -8.07 12.37 -16.32
N TRP A 222 -7.81 13.44 -17.06
CA TRP A 222 -8.30 13.63 -18.41
C TRP A 222 -7.34 13.06 -19.44
N PHE A 223 -7.89 12.37 -20.42
CA PHE A 223 -7.19 11.83 -21.57
C PHE A 223 -7.82 12.34 -22.86
N ILE A 224 -7.03 12.39 -23.93
CA ILE A 224 -7.45 12.83 -25.26
C ILE A 224 -6.84 11.92 -26.33
N ASN A 225 -7.60 11.58 -27.36
CA ASN A 225 -7.10 10.82 -28.51
C ASN A 225 -6.82 11.72 -29.72
N ASP A 226 -6.26 11.14 -30.79
CA ASP A 226 -5.90 11.89 -32.00
C ASP A 226 -7.11 12.43 -32.80
N ASP A 227 -8.31 11.87 -32.57
CA ASP A 227 -9.57 12.40 -33.10
C ASP A 227 -10.12 13.58 -32.29
N GLY A 228 -9.47 13.93 -31.17
CA GLY A 228 -9.91 14.97 -30.24
C GLY A 228 -11.02 14.53 -29.29
N LYS A 229 -11.38 13.23 -29.23
CA LYS A 229 -12.24 12.68 -28.18
C LYS A 229 -11.48 12.78 -26.87
N SER A 230 -12.08 13.42 -25.88
CA SER A 230 -11.52 13.53 -24.54
C SER A 230 -12.42 12.82 -23.53
N ILE A 231 -11.80 12.06 -22.63
CA ILE A 231 -12.46 11.25 -21.60
C ILE A 231 -11.87 11.56 -20.24
N GLU A 232 -12.68 11.39 -19.22
CA GLU A 232 -12.26 11.44 -17.82
C GLU A 232 -12.14 10.01 -17.31
N VAL A 233 -11.01 9.69 -16.70
CA VAL A 233 -10.66 8.33 -16.25
C VAL A 233 -10.43 8.38 -14.75
N PHE A 234 -11.01 7.42 -14.05
CA PHE A 234 -10.96 7.28 -12.61
C PHE A 234 -10.21 5.99 -12.25
N ALA A 235 -9.49 6.00 -11.13
CA ALA A 235 -8.87 4.81 -10.56
C ALA A 235 -9.82 4.17 -9.51
N ASP A 236 -9.90 2.84 -9.51
CA ASP A 236 -10.64 2.08 -8.51
C ASP A 236 -9.80 0.93 -7.95
N TYR A 237 -9.98 0.63 -6.67
CA TYR A 237 -9.28 -0.44 -5.97
C TYR A 237 -10.25 -1.52 -5.49
N THR A 238 -10.14 -2.71 -6.10
CA THR A 238 -11.01 -3.86 -5.83
C THR A 238 -10.34 -4.95 -5.00
N GLY A 239 -9.13 -4.72 -4.48
CA GLY A 239 -8.23 -5.77 -3.99
C GLY A 239 -8.60 -6.50 -2.70
N CYS A 240 -9.82 -6.34 -2.19
CA CYS A 240 -10.29 -6.99 -0.96
C CYS A 240 -11.44 -7.99 -1.17
N TYR A 241 -11.86 -8.22 -2.42
CA TYR A 241 -12.86 -9.25 -2.74
C TYR A 241 -12.26 -10.65 -2.84
#